data_AF-A0A2R7LQQ4-F1
#
_entry.id   AF-A0A2R7LQQ4-F1
#
_cell.length_a   1.000
_cell.length_b   1.000
_cell.length_c   1.000
_cell.angle_alpha   90.00
_cell.angle_beta   90.00
_cell.angle_gamma   90.00
#
_symmetry.space_group_name_H-M   'P 1'
#
loop_
_entity.id
_entity.type
_entity.pdbx_description
1 polymer ?
#
loop_
_entity_poly.entity_id
_entity_poly.type
_entity_poly.pdbx_seq_one_letter_code
_entity_poly.pdbx_strand_id
1 'polypeptide(L)' 'MHLDFDAGKYAVYMWPAFGISVLAFAWMIGDSLARARHWKRELERLQAEVKAGAGEPKA' A
#
# COMPACT_ATOMS: atom_id res chain seq x y z
N MET A 1 18.27 -22.17 -19.69
CA MET A 1 18.26 -22.06 -18.21
C MET A 1 16.85 -22.33 -17.76
N HIS A 2 16.59 -23.48 -17.12
CA HIS A 2 15.26 -23.87 -16.65
C HIS A 2 15.15 -23.41 -15.19
N LEU A 3 14.19 -22.55 -14.87
CA LEU A 3 13.97 -22.11 -13.50
C LEU A 3 13.26 -23.24 -12.75
N ASP A 4 14.03 -24.01 -11.98
CA ASP A 4 13.52 -25.16 -11.24
C ASP A 4 12.98 -24.70 -9.88
N PHE A 5 11.73 -24.21 -9.90
CA PHE A 5 11.00 -23.83 -8.68
C PHE A 5 10.47 -25.03 -7.90
N ASP A 6 10.62 -26.23 -8.45
CA ASP A 6 10.22 -27.50 -7.88
C ASP A 6 11.44 -28.24 -7.33
N ALA A 7 11.89 -27.86 -6.13
CA ALA A 7 12.91 -28.62 -5.39
C ALA A 7 12.33 -29.96 -4.83
N GLY A 8 11.33 -30.55 -5.49
CA GLY A 8 10.61 -31.73 -5.05
C GLY A 8 10.15 -31.61 -3.59
N LYS A 9 10.37 -32.66 -2.79
CA LYS A 9 9.97 -32.68 -1.36
C LYS A 9 10.57 -31.54 -0.52
N TYR A 10 11.63 -30.88 -0.98
CA TYR A 10 12.31 -29.83 -0.24
C TYR A 10 11.70 -28.44 -0.41
N ALA A 11 10.89 -28.25 -1.46
CA ALA A 11 10.18 -27.00 -1.70
C ALA A 11 9.31 -26.62 -0.50
N VAL A 12 8.65 -27.59 0.14
CA VAL A 12 7.78 -27.34 1.30
C VAL A 12 8.54 -26.82 2.54
N TYR A 13 9.84 -27.08 2.64
CA TYR A 13 10.68 -26.57 3.74
C TYR A 13 11.27 -25.19 3.41
N MET A 14 11.44 -24.86 2.13
CA MET A 14 12.06 -23.61 1.67
C MET A 14 11.02 -22.49 1.46
N TRP A 15 9.88 -22.82 0.85
CA TRP A 15 8.83 -21.87 0.53
C TRP A 15 8.20 -21.14 1.73
N PRO A 16 8.08 -21.71 2.95
CA PRO A 16 7.48 -20.99 4.07
C PRO A 16 8.20 -19.68 4.40
N ALA A 17 9.54 -19.66 4.32
CA ALA A 17 10.32 -18.45 4.56
C ALA A 17 10.05 -17.35 3.51
N PHE A 18 9.92 -17.75 2.24
CA PHE A 18 9.53 -16.85 1.16
C PHE A 18 8.07 -16.41 1.28
N GLY A 19 7.17 -17.30 1.70
CA GLY A 19 5.76 -17.00 1.95
C GLY A 19 5.60 -15.93 3.02
N ILE A 20 6.35 -16.01 4.12
CA ILE A 20 6.36 -14.97 5.17
C ILE A 20 6.82 -13.63 4.61
N SER A 21 7.86 -13.62 3.78
CA SER A 21 8.36 -12.39 3.16
C SER A 21 7.30 -11.76 2.25
N VAL A 22 6.66 -12.56 1.39
CA VAL A 22 5.58 -12.09 0.51
C VAL A 22 4.40 -11.54 1.32
N LEU A 23 4.03 -12.21 2.41
CA LEU A 23 2.98 -11.74 3.32
C LEU A 23 3.34 -10.41 3.98
N ALA A 24 4.59 -10.25 4.44
CA ALA A 24 5.06 -9.00 5.03
C ALA A 24 5.02 -7.85 4.01
N PHE A 25 5.44 -8.09 2.76
CA PHE A 25 5.36 -7.09 1.70
C PHE A 25 3.92 -6.75 1.34
N ALA A 26 3.05 -7.75 1.18
CA ALA A 26 1.64 -7.53 0.90
C ALA A 26 0.96 -6.71 2.01
N TRP A 27 1.29 -7.00 3.27
CA TRP A 27 0.84 -6.22 4.41
C TRP A 27 1.32 -4.77 4.33
N MET A 28 2.63 -4.56 4.11
CA MET A 28 3.22 -3.22 4.03
C MET A 28 2.59 -2.38 2.91
N ILE A 29 2.39 -2.99 1.73
CA ILE A 29 1.72 -2.35 0.60
C ILE A 29 0.28 -2.00 0.97
N GLY A 30 -0.45 -2.93 1.58
CA GLY A 30 -1.82 -2.73 2.03
C GLY A 30 -1.96 -1.60 3.05
N ASP A 31 -1.10 -1.58 4.08
CA ASP A 31 -1.07 -0.54 5.12
C ASP A 31 -0.77 0.84 4.51
N SER A 32 0.24 0.90 3.64
CA SER A 32 0.64 2.14 2.97
C SER A 32 -0.50 2.71 2.10
N LEU A 33 -1.18 1.85 1.33
CA LEU A 33 -2.37 2.23 0.56
C LEU A 33 -3.56 2.62 1.43
N ALA A 34 -3.76 1.96 2.58
CA ALA A 34 -4.84 2.29 3.51
C ALA A 34 -4.61 3.67 4.15
N ARG A 35 -3.38 3.96 4.55
CA ARG A 35 -2.98 5.28 5.06
C ARG A 35 -3.13 6.36 4.01
N ALA A 36 -2.65 6.12 2.79
CA ALA A 36 -2.81 7.07 1.69
C ALA A 36 -4.30 7.39 1.41
N ARG A 37 -5.17 6.38 1.46
CA ARG A 37 -6.63 6.57 1.29
C ARG A 37 -7.26 7.37 2.43
N HIS A 38 -6.85 7.09 3.67
CA HIS A 38 -7.32 7.85 4.83
C HIS A 38 -6.95 9.33 4.72
N TRP A 39 -5.71 9.62 4.32
CA TRP A 39 -5.19 10.98 4.23
C TRP A 39 -5.79 11.73 3.02
N LYS A 40 -6.07 11.03 1.92
CA LYS A 40 -6.76 11.63 0.78
C LYS A 40 -8.14 12.20 1.12
N ARG A 41 -8.91 11.53 1.98
CA ARG A 41 -10.23 12.02 2.40
C ARG A 41 -10.13 13.32 3.19
N GLU A 42 -9.15 13.42 4.09
CA GLU A 42 -8.94 14.64 4.87
C GLU A 42 -8.39 15.78 4.01
N LEU A 43 -7.49 15.47 3.07
CA LEU A 43 -7.00 16.44 2.09
C LEU A 43 -8.10 16.98 1.18
N GLU A 44 -9.09 16.16 0.82
CA GLU A 44 -10.23 16.59 0.00
C GLU A 44 -11.12 17.58 0.78
N ARG A 45 -11.31 17.36 2.08
CA ARG A 45 -12.01 18.32 2.97
C ARG A 45 -11.24 19.62 3.11
N LEU A 46 -9.93 19.55 3.38
CA LEU A 46 -9.06 20.72 3.49
C LEU A 46 -8.96 21.49 2.16
N GLN A 47 -8.92 20.80 1.01
CA GLN A 47 -8.95 21.45 -0.30
C GLN A 47 -10.28 22.16 -0.56
N ALA A 48 -11.41 21.61 -0.13
CA ALA A 48 -12.71 22.27 -0.24
C ALA A 48 -12.77 23.54 0.61
N GLU A 49 -12.25 23.52 1.84
CA GLU A 49 -12.17 24.70 2.71
C GLU A 49 -11.21 25.77 2.15
N VAL A 50 -10.03 25.38 1.66
CA VAL A 50 -9.09 26.31 1.01
C VAL A 50 -9.71 26.90 -0.25
N LYS A 51 -10.43 26.12 -1.06
CA LYS A 51 -11.11 26.61 -2.26
C LYS A 51 -12.29 27.53 -1.93
N ALA A 52 -13.02 27.24 -0.85
CA ALA A 52 -14.11 28.09 -0.37
C ALA A 52 -13.59 29.42 0.20
N GLY A 53 -12.49 29.38 0.98
CA GLY A 53 -11.84 30.57 1.55
C GLY A 53 -11.02 31.38 0.54
N ALA A 54 -10.46 30.75 -0.49
CA ALA A 54 -9.78 31.44 -1.59
C ALA A 54 -10.76 32.11 -2.59
N GLY A 55 -12.06 31.86 -2.42
CA GLY A 55 -13.14 32.48 -3.20
C GLY A 55 -13.70 33.77 -2.60
N GLU A 56 -13.28 34.18 -1.40
CA GLU A 56 -13.57 35.51 -0.86
C GLU A 56 -12.41 36.48 -1.21
N PRO A 57 -12.51 37.25 -2.31
CA PRO A 57 -11.74 38.47 -2.40
C PRO A 57 -12.26 39.37 -1.28
N LYS A 58 -11.44 39.56 -0.24
CA LYS A 58 -11.68 40.55 0.80
C LYS A 58 -11.71 41.93 0.12
N ALA A 59 -12.92 42.40 -0.16
CA ALA A 59 -13.23 43.74 -0.66
C ALA A 59 -12.98 44.80 0.40
#